data_AF-A0AAD4DS84-F1
#
_entry.id   AF-A0AAD4DS84-F1
#
_cell.length_a   1.000
_cell.length_b   1.000
_cell.length_c   1.000
_cell.angle_alpha   90.00
_cell.angle_beta   90.00
_cell.angle_gamma   90.00
#
_symmetry.space_group_name_H-M   'P 1'
#
loop_
_entity.id
_entity.type
_entity.pdbx_description
1 polymer ?
#
loop_
_entity_poly.entity_id
_entity_poly.type
_entity_poly.pdbx_seq_one_letter_code
_entity_poly.pdbx_strand_id
1 'polypeptide(L)'
;MSQPRSGCNSWLEDLINLHSASICAATSIDMDHELNIPDLNLDVDPKLDEPVFGHPSWDEGFQGGGGEGDSQVDGPTDSGFTNWYPEPPQTYGKGYTFLDLFHSDKNSVYRVTNHYYPFSDRKEWEVALWLLHSGLSMAKINSFLSLEMIKSLPLSFWSAKELHSQAETLPSGPHWLSQVIPTVHPTKSPVILYWRNPLECIMSILNHPFFHDQIDCMPRRVYTTAQRLCRVYSEWMTADDRWNMQSALTRGATLLGTILSSDKTNISIMTGDRVTHPLLIRCLVT
;
A
#
# COMPACT_ATOMS: atom_id res chain seq x y z
N MET A 1 -6.93 5.79 18.36
CA MET A 1 -6.81 4.33 18.15
C MET A 1 -5.57 4.07 17.31
N SER A 2 -4.65 3.23 17.80
CA SER A 2 -3.40 2.90 17.10
C SER A 2 -3.66 2.00 15.89
N GLN A 3 -3.29 2.51 14.72
CA GLN A 3 -3.31 1.83 13.43
C GLN A 3 -2.43 0.56 13.50
N PRO A 4 -2.85 -0.58 12.92
CA PRO A 4 -1.99 -1.75 12.83
C PRO A 4 -0.79 -1.40 11.94
N ARG A 5 0.41 -1.38 12.55
CA ARG A 5 1.67 -1.12 11.86
C ARG A 5 2.01 -2.32 10.96
N SER A 6 1.76 -2.20 9.66
CA SER A 6 2.54 -2.95 8.67
C SER A 6 3.96 -2.38 8.67
N GLY A 7 4.98 -3.23 8.66
CA GLY A 7 6.37 -2.80 8.57
C GLY A 7 6.64 -2.11 7.23
N CYS A 8 6.39 -0.80 7.16
CA CYS A 8 6.65 0.05 5.99
C CYS A 8 8.03 0.76 6.09
N ASN A 9 8.89 0.40 7.05
CA ASN A 9 10.16 1.07 7.29
C ASN A 9 11.20 0.91 6.16
N SER A 10 11.04 -0.05 5.24
CA SER A 10 11.93 -0.16 4.07
C SER A 10 11.51 0.76 2.92
N TRP A 11 10.21 1.06 2.79
CA TRP A 11 9.66 1.63 1.57
C TRP A 11 10.17 3.03 1.24
N LEU A 12 10.25 3.92 2.23
CA LEU A 12 10.64 5.30 1.97
C LEU A 12 12.16 5.46 1.79
N GLU A 13 12.97 4.63 2.45
CA GLU A 13 14.40 4.51 2.18
C GLU A 13 14.64 3.96 0.75
N ASP A 14 13.91 2.92 0.35
CA ASP A 14 13.94 2.35 -1.01
C ASP A 14 13.52 3.38 -2.07
N LEU A 15 12.54 4.24 -1.76
CA LEU A 15 12.02 5.29 -2.65
C LEU A 15 13.03 6.43 -2.86
N ILE A 16 13.70 6.86 -1.79
CA ILE A 16 14.80 7.85 -1.87
C ILE A 16 15.95 7.28 -2.72
N ASN A 17 16.27 6.00 -2.54
CA ASN A 17 17.32 5.32 -3.31
C ASN A 17 16.97 5.22 -4.80
N LEU A 18 15.72 4.91 -5.16
CA LEU A 18 15.26 4.90 -6.55
C LEU A 18 15.36 6.28 -7.23
N HIS A 19 15.08 7.36 -6.50
CA HIS A 19 15.15 8.71 -7.05
C HIS A 19 16.60 9.14 -7.31
N SER A 20 17.53 8.76 -6.43
CA SER A 20 18.97 9.00 -6.64
C SER A 20 19.52 8.30 -7.89
N ALA A 21 18.93 7.15 -8.28
CA ALA A 21 19.28 6.43 -9.51
C ALA A 21 18.63 7.02 -10.77
N SER A 22 17.39 7.52 -10.67
CA SER A 22 16.61 8.06 -11.80
C SER A 22 17.11 9.43 -12.31
N ILE A 23 17.63 10.28 -11.41
CA ILE A 23 18.18 11.60 -11.78
C ILE A 23 19.43 11.48 -12.67
N CYS A 24 20.11 10.33 -12.66
CA CYS A 24 21.21 10.05 -13.60
C CYS A 24 20.72 9.75 -15.03
N ALA A 25 19.42 9.50 -15.24
CA ALA A 25 18.89 8.99 -16.51
C ALA A 25 17.93 9.92 -17.26
N ALA A 26 17.25 10.87 -16.60
CA ALA A 26 16.19 11.66 -17.23
C ALA A 26 16.59 13.13 -17.47
N THR A 27 17.15 13.41 -18.65
CA THR A 27 17.00 14.73 -19.29
C THR A 27 15.99 14.59 -20.42
N SER A 28 15.00 15.47 -20.42
CA SER A 28 13.88 15.63 -21.37
C SER A 28 12.69 14.66 -21.23
N ILE A 29 11.49 15.22 -20.95
CA ILE A 29 10.31 15.21 -21.83
C ILE A 29 9.20 16.09 -21.23
N ASP A 30 8.52 16.83 -22.12
CA ASP A 30 7.48 17.84 -21.92
C ASP A 30 6.18 17.33 -21.25
N MET A 31 5.57 18.19 -20.44
CA MET A 31 4.26 18.03 -19.81
C MET A 31 3.21 18.85 -20.58
N ASP A 32 2.11 18.23 -21.01
CA ASP A 32 0.83 18.91 -21.26
C ASP A 32 -0.30 17.88 -21.35
N HIS A 33 -1.05 17.69 -20.25
CA HIS A 33 -2.47 17.29 -20.28
C HIS A 33 -3.11 17.42 -18.89
N GLU A 34 -4.09 18.33 -18.75
CA GLU A 34 -4.92 18.50 -17.56
C GLU A 34 -5.90 17.31 -17.36
N LEU A 35 -6.00 16.83 -16.12
CA LEU A 35 -6.93 15.77 -15.71
C LEU A 35 -8.22 16.37 -15.15
N ASN A 36 -9.37 15.93 -15.68
CA ASN A 36 -10.71 16.28 -15.20
C ASN A 36 -11.29 15.09 -14.44
N ILE A 37 -11.43 15.19 -13.10
CA ILE A 37 -12.00 14.15 -12.23
C ILE A 37 -13.37 14.64 -11.71
N PRO A 38 -14.46 13.88 -11.89
CA PRO A 38 -15.77 14.25 -11.35
C PRO A 38 -15.87 13.97 -9.84
N ASP A 39 -16.35 14.96 -9.10
CA ASP A 39 -16.63 14.94 -7.65
C ASP A 39 -17.77 13.97 -7.31
N LEU A 40 -17.52 13.02 -6.39
CA LEU A 40 -18.55 12.22 -5.74
C LEU A 40 -18.57 12.56 -4.24
N ASN A 41 -19.22 13.67 -3.91
CA ASN A 41 -19.50 14.05 -2.52
C ASN A 41 -20.70 13.24 -1.99
N LEU A 42 -20.48 12.50 -0.90
CA LEU A 42 -21.54 12.05 0.01
C LEU A 42 -21.17 12.49 1.42
N ASP A 43 -21.94 13.45 1.93
CA ASP A 43 -21.81 14.04 3.26
C ASP A 43 -22.00 13.01 4.37
N VAL A 44 -21.06 12.94 5.33
CA VAL A 44 -21.28 12.28 6.62
C VAL A 44 -20.66 13.12 7.75
N ASP A 45 -21.52 13.46 8.70
CA ASP A 45 -21.30 14.31 9.89
C ASP A 45 -20.50 13.56 10.98
N PRO A 46 -19.44 14.14 11.61
CA PRO A 46 -18.61 13.42 12.57
C PRO A 46 -18.94 13.82 14.02
N LYS A 47 -19.25 12.85 14.87
CA LYS A 47 -19.20 13.03 16.33
C LYS A 47 -19.13 11.70 17.09
N LEU A 48 -18.02 11.45 17.78
CA LEU A 48 -17.92 11.32 19.25
C LEU A 48 -16.66 10.57 19.71
N ASP A 49 -15.88 11.29 20.54
CA ASP A 49 -15.16 10.94 21.78
C ASP A 49 -14.32 9.64 21.91
N GLU A 50 -13.00 9.82 22.08
CA GLU A 50 -12.07 8.79 22.57
C GLU A 50 -11.84 8.87 24.09
N PRO A 51 -11.73 7.72 24.80
CA PRO A 51 -11.09 7.66 26.11
C PRO A 51 -9.61 7.22 26.02
N VAL A 52 -8.79 7.97 26.75
CA VAL A 52 -7.33 7.83 26.99
C VAL A 52 -7.02 6.60 27.85
N PHE A 53 -6.00 5.77 27.56
CA PHE A 53 -5.16 5.08 28.58
C PHE A 53 -3.85 4.46 28.04
N GLY A 54 -2.72 4.78 28.71
CA GLY A 54 -1.68 3.87 29.25
C GLY A 54 -0.77 3.04 28.33
N HIS A 55 0.52 3.39 28.27
CA HIS A 55 1.65 2.60 27.72
C HIS A 55 2.29 1.70 28.81
N PRO A 56 2.84 0.51 28.49
CA PRO A 56 4.30 0.33 28.40
C PRO A 56 4.73 -0.66 27.27
N SER A 57 5.66 -0.30 26.37
CA SER A 57 7.13 -0.55 26.39
C SER A 57 7.54 -2.01 26.51
N TRP A 58 7.91 -2.65 25.39
CA TRP A 58 8.83 -3.80 25.34
C TRP A 58 9.63 -3.82 24.02
N ASP A 59 10.94 -3.63 24.14
CA ASP A 59 11.95 -4.25 23.29
C ASP A 59 12.05 -5.72 23.70
N GLU A 60 12.06 -6.67 22.75
CA GLU A 60 13.02 -7.79 22.74
C GLU A 60 12.87 -8.68 21.49
N GLY A 61 14.03 -9.22 21.09
CA GLY A 61 14.36 -9.80 19.79
C GLY A 61 13.58 -11.02 19.32
N PHE A 62 13.41 -11.12 18.01
CA PHE A 62 13.07 -12.35 17.30
C PHE A 62 14.36 -12.93 16.69
N GLN A 63 14.87 -14.01 17.26
CA GLN A 63 15.84 -14.89 16.60
C GLN A 63 15.06 -15.90 15.74
N GLY A 64 15.08 -15.71 14.43
CA GLY A 64 14.61 -16.70 13.46
C GLY A 64 15.80 -17.51 12.94
N GLY A 65 15.85 -18.80 13.28
CA GLY A 65 16.85 -19.74 12.77
C GLY A 65 16.68 -19.95 11.27
N GLY A 66 17.77 -19.75 10.52
CA GLY A 66 17.88 -20.08 9.11
C GLY A 66 17.99 -21.59 8.90
N GLY A 67 17.13 -22.12 8.04
CA GLY A 67 17.32 -23.40 7.38
C GLY A 67 17.70 -23.13 5.93
N GLU A 68 18.96 -23.34 5.60
CA GLU A 68 19.49 -23.34 4.23
C GLU A 68 18.88 -24.50 3.45
N GLY A 69 18.34 -24.18 2.28
CA GLY A 69 17.91 -25.13 1.26
C GLY A 69 18.22 -24.52 -0.09
N ASP A 70 19.45 -24.71 -0.56
CA ASP A 70 19.89 -24.30 -1.89
C ASP A 70 19.00 -24.93 -2.96
N SER A 71 18.27 -24.10 -3.69
CA SER A 71 17.69 -24.46 -4.98
C SER A 71 18.08 -23.37 -5.97
N GLN A 72 19.10 -23.72 -6.75
CA GLN A 72 19.66 -22.98 -7.86
C GLN A 72 18.54 -22.51 -8.80
N VAL A 73 18.30 -21.19 -8.84
CA VAL A 73 17.36 -20.55 -9.76
C VAL A 73 18.10 -20.30 -11.07
N ASP A 74 17.94 -21.21 -12.03
CA ASP A 74 18.32 -20.96 -13.42
C ASP A 74 17.40 -19.87 -14.00
N GLY A 75 18.02 -18.89 -14.67
CA GLY A 75 17.33 -17.77 -15.30
C GLY A 75 16.39 -18.19 -16.45
N PRO A 76 15.53 -17.27 -16.92
CA PRO A 76 14.45 -17.60 -17.85
C PRO A 76 15.02 -18.00 -19.21
N THR A 77 15.03 -19.30 -19.46
CA THR A 77 15.32 -19.85 -20.79
C THR A 77 14.04 -19.72 -21.60
N ASP A 78 14.03 -18.78 -22.55
CA ASP A 78 12.96 -18.62 -23.54
C ASP A 78 12.87 -19.90 -24.39
N SER A 79 12.09 -20.86 -23.90
CA SER A 79 11.86 -22.13 -24.58
C SER A 79 10.63 -21.97 -25.46
N GLY A 80 10.79 -22.23 -26.77
CA GLY A 80 9.76 -22.11 -27.82
C GLY A 80 8.57 -23.06 -27.68
N PHE A 81 8.21 -23.47 -26.46
CA PHE A 81 7.12 -24.37 -26.10
C PHE A 81 6.02 -23.64 -25.35
N THR A 82 5.75 -22.38 -25.71
CA THR A 82 4.69 -21.56 -25.11
C THR A 82 3.61 -21.27 -26.13
N ASN A 83 2.36 -21.59 -25.78
CA ASN A 83 1.17 -21.15 -26.51
C ASN A 83 0.61 -19.91 -25.84
N TRP A 84 0.73 -18.78 -26.51
CA TRP A 84 0.12 -17.53 -26.09
C TRP A 84 -1.39 -17.54 -26.32
N TYR A 85 -2.12 -16.86 -25.46
CA TYR A 85 -3.56 -16.69 -25.63
C TYR A 85 -3.87 -15.93 -26.93
N PRO A 86 -4.77 -16.43 -27.80
CA PRO A 86 -4.96 -15.90 -29.15
C PRO A 86 -5.53 -14.48 -29.18
N GLU A 87 -6.32 -14.10 -28.18
CA GLU A 87 -6.89 -12.75 -28.06
C GLU A 87 -6.27 -12.04 -26.87
N PRO A 88 -5.10 -11.38 -27.05
CA PRO A 88 -4.37 -10.80 -25.94
C PRO A 88 -5.25 -9.81 -25.15
N PRO A 89 -5.17 -9.80 -23.81
CA PRO A 89 -5.79 -8.76 -23.01
C PRO A 89 -5.29 -7.39 -23.45
N GLN A 90 -6.18 -6.40 -23.48
CA GLN A 90 -5.80 -5.05 -23.86
C GLN A 90 -5.32 -4.30 -22.62
N THR A 91 -4.09 -3.79 -22.68
CA THR A 91 -3.54 -2.85 -21.70
C THR A 91 -3.64 -1.44 -22.26
N TYR A 92 -4.29 -0.55 -21.53
CA TYR A 92 -4.46 0.85 -21.92
C TYR A 92 -3.26 1.67 -21.45
N GLY A 93 -2.13 1.53 -22.14
CA GLY A 93 -0.91 2.31 -21.89
C GLY A 93 -0.38 2.20 -20.46
N LYS A 94 0.45 3.18 -20.08
CA LYS A 94 0.91 3.33 -18.69
C LYS A 94 -0.16 4.07 -17.89
N GLY A 95 -0.67 3.42 -16.84
CA GLY A 95 -1.50 4.10 -15.85
C GLY A 95 -0.65 5.01 -14.98
N TYR A 96 -1.28 6.04 -14.39
CA TYR A 96 -0.61 6.86 -13.38
C TYR A 96 -0.36 6.03 -12.12
N THR A 97 0.90 5.84 -11.76
CA THR A 97 1.30 5.27 -10.49
C THR A 97 1.04 6.26 -9.35
N PHE A 98 1.17 5.79 -8.11
CA PHE A 98 1.13 6.67 -6.94
C PHE A 98 2.19 7.77 -7.06
N LEU A 99 3.39 7.44 -7.57
CA LEU A 99 4.44 8.43 -7.75
C LEU A 99 4.12 9.43 -8.85
N ASP A 100 3.49 9.01 -9.94
CA ASP A 100 3.08 9.96 -10.98
C ASP A 100 2.06 10.96 -10.44
N LEU A 101 1.11 10.50 -9.62
CA LEU A 101 0.15 11.36 -8.94
C LEU A 101 0.82 12.26 -7.89
N PHE A 102 1.76 11.72 -7.13
CA PHE A 102 2.53 12.47 -6.13
C PHE A 102 3.39 13.57 -6.80
N HIS A 103 3.98 13.29 -7.96
CA HIS A 103 4.80 14.25 -8.69
C HIS A 103 3.99 15.22 -9.56
N SER A 104 2.69 14.99 -9.76
CA SER A 104 1.80 15.89 -10.51
C SER A 104 0.89 16.74 -9.62
N ASP A 105 0.92 16.55 -8.29
CA ASP A 105 0.10 17.37 -7.39
C ASP A 105 0.58 18.83 -7.32
N LYS A 106 -0.23 19.69 -6.69
CA LYS A 106 0.06 21.13 -6.53
C LYS A 106 1.34 21.42 -5.74
N ASN A 107 1.79 20.45 -4.95
CA ASN A 107 2.95 20.56 -4.07
C ASN A 107 4.25 20.05 -4.72
N SER A 108 4.16 19.43 -5.90
CA SER A 108 5.28 18.92 -6.69
C SER A 108 6.39 19.96 -6.90
N VAL A 109 6.02 21.23 -7.12
CA VAL A 109 6.96 22.35 -7.31
C VAL A 109 7.92 22.50 -6.12
N TYR A 110 7.42 22.36 -4.89
CA TYR A 110 8.24 22.45 -3.69
C TYR A 110 9.14 21.21 -3.51
N ARG A 111 8.68 20.05 -4.01
CA ARG A 111 9.41 18.78 -3.92
C ARG A 111 10.63 18.70 -4.82
N VAL A 112 10.66 19.47 -5.91
CA VAL A 112 11.86 19.61 -6.77
C VAL A 112 13.05 20.16 -5.98
N THR A 113 12.81 21.16 -5.12
CA THR A 113 13.85 21.76 -4.27
C THR A 113 14.03 21.02 -2.95
N ASN A 114 12.96 20.43 -2.41
CA ASN A 114 12.96 19.77 -1.11
C ASN A 114 12.14 18.48 -1.16
N HIS A 115 12.82 17.36 -1.31
CA HIS A 115 12.24 16.01 -1.35
C HIS A 115 11.38 15.65 -0.13
N TYR A 116 11.54 16.35 1.01
CA TYR A 116 10.84 16.07 2.25
C TYR A 116 9.60 16.95 2.48
N TYR A 117 9.23 17.80 1.51
CA TYR A 117 8.01 18.61 1.59
C TYR A 117 6.78 17.70 1.80
N PRO A 118 5.90 17.99 2.79
CA PRO A 118 5.59 19.29 3.40
C PRO A 118 6.52 19.76 4.54
N PHE A 119 7.48 18.96 4.96
CA PHE A 119 8.45 19.34 5.99
C PHE A 119 9.62 20.12 5.38
N SER A 120 10.30 20.94 6.17
CA SER A 120 11.33 21.87 5.69
C SER A 120 12.61 21.16 5.25
N ASP A 121 12.98 20.07 5.93
CA ASP A 121 14.15 19.27 5.62
C ASP A 121 14.02 17.80 6.10
N ARG A 122 15.05 17.01 5.83
CA ARG A 122 15.14 15.61 6.27
C ARG A 122 15.05 15.45 7.79
N LYS A 123 15.73 16.31 8.55
CA LYS A 123 15.85 16.18 10.01
C LYS A 123 14.50 16.44 10.68
N GLU A 124 13.79 17.45 10.21
CA GLU A 124 12.43 17.73 10.62
C GLU A 124 11.50 16.56 10.28
N TRP A 125 11.58 16.06 9.04
CA TRP A 125 10.76 14.92 8.61
C TRP A 125 11.01 13.67 9.46
N GLU A 126 12.25 13.37 9.86
CA GLU A 126 12.56 12.25 10.76
C GLU A 126 11.88 12.39 12.13
N VAL A 127 11.87 13.60 12.70
CA VAL A 127 11.18 13.88 13.96
C VAL A 127 9.67 13.75 13.79
N ALA A 128 9.11 14.33 12.72
CA ALA A 128 7.70 14.25 12.39
C ALA A 128 7.22 12.80 12.23
N LEU A 129 7.95 12.01 11.44
CA LEU A 129 7.68 10.59 11.21
C LEU A 129 7.68 9.82 12.54
N TRP A 130 8.71 10.04 13.36
CA TRP A 130 8.81 9.36 14.65
C TRP A 130 7.63 9.73 15.56
N LEU A 131 7.26 11.01 15.64
CA LEU A 131 6.13 11.47 16.46
C LEU A 131 4.80 10.87 15.97
N LEU A 132 4.53 10.91 14.66
CA LEU A 132 3.31 10.35 14.08
C LEU A 132 3.20 8.84 14.32
N HIS A 133 4.33 8.14 14.25
CA HIS A 133 4.34 6.69 14.45
C HIS A 133 4.32 6.30 15.93
N SER A 134 4.88 7.11 16.83
CA SER A 134 5.12 6.78 18.25
C SER A 134 3.90 6.24 19.04
N GLY A 135 2.67 6.50 18.57
CA GLY A 135 1.45 6.16 19.30
C GLY A 135 1.19 7.08 20.51
N LEU A 136 1.94 8.17 20.63
CA LEU A 136 1.70 9.21 21.63
C LEU A 136 0.37 9.91 21.35
N SER A 137 -0.33 10.27 22.42
CA SER A 137 -1.52 11.11 22.29
C SER A 137 -1.14 12.53 21.83
N MET A 138 -2.07 13.24 21.19
CA MET A 138 -1.86 14.65 20.79
C MET A 138 -1.39 15.53 21.96
N ALA A 139 -1.89 15.30 23.18
CA ALA A 139 -1.47 16.02 24.36
C ALA A 139 0.01 15.75 24.73
N LYS A 140 0.48 14.51 24.59
CA LYS A 140 1.89 14.16 24.83
C LYS A 140 2.81 14.72 23.74
N ILE A 141 2.38 14.71 22.49
CA ILE A 141 3.10 15.37 21.39
C ILE A 141 3.22 16.87 21.66
N ASN A 142 2.13 17.55 22.04
CA ASN A 142 2.18 18.96 22.43
C ASN A 142 3.12 19.22 23.62
N SER A 143 3.15 18.32 24.60
CA SER A 143 4.09 18.41 25.74
C SER A 143 5.55 18.17 25.32
N PHE A 144 5.80 17.40 24.27
CA PHE A 144 7.14 17.23 23.71
C PHE A 144 7.58 18.48 22.95
N LEU A 145 6.69 19.02 22.10
CA LEU A 145 6.94 20.25 21.35
C LEU A 145 7.07 21.48 22.26
N SER A 146 6.60 21.41 23.50
CA SER A 146 6.71 22.52 24.45
C SER A 146 8.08 22.63 25.15
N LEU A 147 8.92 21.59 25.06
CA LEU A 147 10.25 21.54 25.66
C LEU A 147 11.16 22.64 25.08
N GLU A 148 11.93 23.32 25.93
CA GLU A 148 12.78 24.47 25.52
C GLU A 148 13.77 24.10 24.41
N MET A 149 14.40 22.93 24.52
CA MET A 149 15.30 22.42 23.49
C MET A 149 14.57 22.20 22.16
N ILE A 150 13.34 21.67 22.18
CA ILE A 150 12.57 21.39 20.96
C ILE A 150 12.06 22.68 20.32
N LYS A 151 11.63 23.66 21.13
CA LYS A 151 11.24 24.99 20.65
C LYS A 151 12.36 25.76 19.96
N SER A 152 13.62 25.44 20.26
CA SER A 152 14.77 26.06 19.61
C SER A 152 15.05 25.50 18.22
N LEU A 153 14.46 24.35 17.86
CA LEU A 153 14.59 23.76 16.54
C LEU A 153 13.70 24.51 15.54
N PRO A 154 14.14 24.66 14.28
CA PRO A 154 13.37 25.32 13.23
C PRO A 154 12.30 24.38 12.65
N LEU A 155 11.36 23.93 13.49
CA LEU A 155 10.24 23.10 13.05
C LEU A 155 9.17 23.96 12.36
N SER A 156 8.56 23.42 11.31
CA SER A 156 7.43 24.00 10.58
C SER A 156 6.09 23.79 11.28
N PHE A 157 6.06 22.99 12.36
CA PHE A 157 4.88 22.74 13.20
C PHE A 157 5.17 22.98 14.68
N TRP A 158 4.18 23.54 15.38
CA TRP A 158 4.25 23.88 16.81
C TRP A 158 3.25 23.12 17.67
N SER A 159 2.33 22.39 17.03
CA SER A 159 1.36 21.53 17.71
C SER A 159 1.19 20.19 17.02
N ALA A 160 0.72 19.21 17.76
CA ALA A 160 0.30 17.92 17.23
C ALA A 160 -0.76 18.07 16.12
N LYS A 161 -1.66 19.05 16.27
CA LYS A 161 -2.69 19.34 15.26
C LYS A 161 -2.08 19.81 13.95
N GLU A 162 -1.10 20.71 14.01
CA GLU A 162 -0.39 21.19 12.82
C GLU A 162 0.42 20.08 12.16
N LEU A 163 1.15 19.28 12.95
CA LEU A 163 1.87 18.11 12.45
C LEU A 163 0.95 17.14 11.69
N HIS A 164 -0.20 16.81 12.27
CA HIS A 164 -1.19 15.95 11.61
C HIS A 164 -1.76 16.61 10.36
N SER A 165 -2.12 17.89 10.42
CA SER A 165 -2.65 18.63 9.27
C SER A 165 -1.64 18.70 8.11
N GLN A 166 -0.35 18.84 8.40
CA GLN A 166 0.69 18.77 7.38
C GLN A 166 0.79 17.36 6.78
N ALA A 167 0.80 16.32 7.62
CA ALA A 167 0.83 14.94 7.13
C ALA A 167 -0.39 14.60 6.25
N GLU A 168 -1.56 15.16 6.57
CA GLU A 168 -2.81 15.02 5.79
C GLU A 168 -2.76 15.71 4.42
N THR A 169 -1.77 16.59 4.16
CA THR A 169 -1.56 17.16 2.82
C THR A 169 -0.93 16.18 1.84
N LEU A 170 -0.36 15.08 2.33
CA LEU A 170 0.15 13.99 1.50
C LEU A 170 -1.02 13.23 0.87
N PRO A 171 -0.85 12.64 -0.33
CA PRO A 171 -1.93 11.90 -0.96
C PRO A 171 -2.44 10.77 -0.06
N SER A 172 -3.76 10.77 0.16
CA SER A 172 -4.43 9.79 1.00
C SER A 172 -4.48 8.42 0.31
N GLY A 173 -4.46 7.36 1.11
CA GLY A 173 -4.76 6.01 0.65
C GLY A 173 -6.26 5.71 0.69
N PRO A 174 -6.65 4.44 0.45
CA PRO A 174 -8.04 4.00 0.53
C PRO A 174 -8.62 4.26 1.93
N HIS A 175 -9.78 4.91 1.99
CA HIS A 175 -10.39 5.36 3.24
C HIS A 175 -11.03 4.22 4.01
N TRP A 176 -10.90 4.26 5.34
CA TRP A 176 -11.62 3.37 6.23
C TRP A 176 -13.08 3.81 6.37
N LEU A 177 -13.97 2.86 6.18
CA LEU A 177 -15.40 2.96 6.43
C LEU A 177 -15.76 2.09 7.64
N SER A 178 -16.82 2.45 8.35
CA SER A 178 -17.32 1.65 9.47
C SER A 178 -18.83 1.65 9.56
N GLN A 179 -19.38 0.56 10.08
CA GLN A 179 -20.82 0.38 10.29
C GLN A 179 -21.07 -0.57 11.44
N VAL A 180 -22.06 -0.24 12.27
CA VAL A 180 -22.57 -1.13 13.30
C VAL A 180 -23.39 -2.25 12.65
N ILE A 181 -22.99 -3.50 12.86
CA ILE A 181 -23.73 -4.67 12.40
C ILE A 181 -24.83 -4.98 13.42
N PRO A 182 -26.11 -5.07 12.99
CA PRO A 182 -27.18 -5.51 13.87
C PRO A 182 -27.00 -6.99 14.22
N THR A 183 -27.00 -7.31 15.51
CA THR A 183 -26.91 -8.69 16.02
C THR A 183 -28.27 -9.19 16.49
N VAL A 184 -28.59 -10.45 16.18
CA VAL A 184 -29.84 -11.10 16.62
C VAL A 184 -29.94 -11.16 18.15
N HIS A 185 -28.80 -11.29 18.83
CA HIS A 185 -28.71 -11.30 20.28
C HIS A 185 -28.08 -10.00 20.81
N PRO A 186 -28.53 -9.49 21.96
CA PRO A 186 -27.95 -8.30 22.57
C PRO A 186 -26.50 -8.57 22.97
N THR A 187 -25.60 -7.73 22.47
CA THR A 187 -24.17 -7.75 22.80
C THR A 187 -23.85 -6.64 23.81
N LYS A 188 -22.83 -6.83 24.66
CA LYS A 188 -22.41 -5.81 25.64
C LYS A 188 -21.87 -4.54 24.97
N SER A 189 -21.30 -4.69 23.78
CA SER A 189 -20.75 -3.63 22.95
C SER A 189 -21.17 -3.87 21.49
N PRO A 190 -21.47 -2.82 20.72
CA PRO A 190 -21.87 -2.97 19.33
C PRO A 190 -20.78 -3.69 18.52
N VAL A 191 -21.20 -4.57 17.61
CA VAL A 191 -20.28 -5.19 16.64
C VAL A 191 -20.09 -4.18 15.52
N ILE A 192 -18.85 -3.72 15.33
CA ILE A 192 -18.52 -2.73 14.30
C ILE A 192 -17.72 -3.42 13.20
N LEU A 193 -18.21 -3.34 11.96
CA LEU A 193 -17.46 -3.70 10.76
C LEU A 193 -16.62 -2.51 10.33
N TYR A 194 -15.34 -2.76 10.07
CA TYR A 194 -14.44 -1.79 9.43
C TYR A 194 -14.02 -2.37 8.08
N TRP A 195 -14.10 -1.57 7.01
CA TRP A 195 -13.69 -1.99 5.68
C TRP A 195 -13.16 -0.82 4.87
N ARG A 196 -12.54 -1.13 3.73
CA ARG A 196 -12.15 -0.17 2.71
C ARG A 196 -12.84 -0.54 1.42
N ASN A 197 -13.00 0.40 0.50
CA ASN A 197 -13.46 0.09 -0.84
C ASN A 197 -12.46 -0.88 -1.51
N PRO A 198 -12.86 -2.11 -1.88
CA PRO A 198 -11.93 -3.10 -2.41
C PRO A 198 -11.31 -2.66 -3.75
N LEU A 199 -12.03 -1.87 -4.54
CA LEU A 199 -11.49 -1.34 -5.80
C LEU A 199 -10.39 -0.31 -5.54
N GLU A 200 -10.58 0.60 -4.59
CA GLU A 200 -9.53 1.54 -4.18
C GLU A 200 -8.31 0.82 -3.60
N CYS A 201 -8.52 -0.24 -2.82
CA CYS A 201 -7.43 -1.08 -2.33
C CYS A 201 -6.64 -1.72 -3.47
N ILE A 202 -7.32 -2.31 -4.46
CA ILE A 202 -6.66 -2.91 -5.62
C ILE A 202 -5.91 -1.85 -6.42
N MET A 203 -6.54 -0.71 -6.72
CA MET A 203 -5.88 0.41 -7.41
C MET A 203 -4.65 0.89 -6.65
N SER A 204 -4.76 1.06 -5.31
CA SER A 204 -3.64 1.47 -4.47
C SER A 204 -2.50 0.45 -4.47
N ILE A 205 -2.81 -0.86 -4.49
CA ILE A 205 -1.80 -1.92 -4.59
C ILE A 205 -1.10 -1.85 -5.94
N LEU A 206 -1.86 -1.78 -7.05
CA LEU A 206 -1.31 -1.76 -8.40
C LEU A 206 -0.55 -0.47 -8.74
N ASN A 207 -0.91 0.64 -8.10
CA ASN A 207 -0.21 1.92 -8.24
C ASN A 207 1.13 1.97 -7.51
N HIS A 208 1.51 0.90 -6.81
CA HIS A 208 2.79 0.82 -6.14
C HIS A 208 3.93 0.75 -7.18
N PRO A 209 4.99 1.58 -7.07
CA PRO A 209 6.08 1.65 -8.05
C PRO A 209 6.76 0.31 -8.35
N PHE A 210 6.79 -0.61 -7.36
CA PHE A 210 7.30 -1.96 -7.53
C PHE A 210 6.61 -2.76 -8.65
N PHE A 211 5.34 -2.47 -8.95
CA PHE A 211 4.60 -3.15 -10.00
C PHE A 211 4.66 -2.43 -11.35
N HIS A 212 5.34 -1.29 -11.44
CA HIS A 212 5.45 -0.55 -12.69
C HIS A 212 6.15 -1.41 -13.77
N ASP A 213 5.45 -1.65 -14.87
CA ASP A 213 5.85 -2.53 -15.97
C ASP A 213 6.12 -4.01 -15.57
N GLN A 214 5.73 -4.43 -14.36
CA GLN A 214 5.90 -5.81 -13.85
C GLN A 214 4.58 -6.60 -13.82
N ILE A 215 3.46 -6.05 -14.29
CA ILE A 215 2.17 -6.73 -14.25
C ILE A 215 2.02 -7.60 -15.49
N ASP A 216 2.31 -8.89 -15.38
CA ASP A 216 1.95 -9.83 -16.43
C ASP A 216 0.44 -10.11 -16.46
N CYS A 217 -0.18 -9.62 -17.54
CA CYS A 217 -1.60 -9.83 -17.79
C CYS A 217 -1.87 -10.93 -18.80
N MET A 218 -0.85 -11.48 -19.48
CA MET A 218 -0.98 -12.34 -20.65
C MET A 218 -1.08 -13.84 -20.31
N PRO A 219 -2.25 -14.49 -20.50
CA PRO A 219 -2.36 -15.93 -20.29
C PRO A 219 -1.53 -16.70 -21.31
N ARG A 220 -0.93 -17.80 -20.85
CA ARG A 220 -0.11 -18.67 -21.68
C ARG A 220 -0.16 -20.11 -21.22
N ARG A 221 0.10 -21.03 -22.13
CA ARG A 221 0.30 -22.46 -21.82
C ARG A 221 1.74 -22.83 -22.13
N VAL A 222 2.51 -23.10 -21.09
CA VAL A 222 3.91 -23.53 -21.17
C VAL A 222 4.00 -25.06 -21.13
N TYR A 223 4.92 -25.63 -21.91
CA TYR A 223 5.14 -27.07 -21.99
C TYR A 223 6.62 -27.40 -21.84
N THR A 224 6.93 -28.61 -21.34
CA THR A 224 8.34 -29.03 -21.14
C THR A 224 9.06 -29.37 -22.45
N THR A 225 8.31 -29.72 -23.50
CA THR A 225 8.85 -30.21 -24.77
C THR A 225 8.03 -29.74 -25.97
N ALA A 226 8.64 -29.82 -27.17
CA ALA A 226 7.99 -29.50 -28.44
C ALA A 226 6.73 -30.32 -28.73
N GLN A 227 6.65 -31.53 -28.18
CA GLN A 227 5.49 -32.42 -28.33
C GLN A 227 4.26 -31.96 -27.54
N ARG A 228 4.43 -31.00 -26.61
CA ARG A 228 3.36 -30.38 -25.81
C ARG A 228 2.51 -31.38 -25.02
N LEU A 229 3.11 -32.50 -24.62
CA LEU A 229 2.43 -33.56 -23.86
C LEU A 229 2.38 -33.26 -22.36
N CYS A 230 3.35 -32.52 -21.83
CA CYS A 230 3.46 -32.21 -20.40
C CYS A 230 3.36 -30.70 -20.18
N ARG A 231 2.35 -30.28 -19.41
CA ARG A 231 2.13 -28.88 -19.03
C ARG A 231 3.03 -28.47 -17.88
N VAL A 232 3.52 -27.24 -17.96
CA VAL A 232 4.18 -26.54 -16.86
C VAL A 232 3.21 -25.51 -16.30
N TYR A 233 3.00 -25.57 -14.98
CA TYR A 233 2.23 -24.62 -14.20
C TYR A 233 3.18 -23.99 -13.18
N SER A 234 3.65 -22.78 -13.45
CA SER A 234 4.54 -22.03 -12.54
C SER A 234 3.77 -20.94 -11.80
N GLU A 235 2.89 -20.26 -12.51
CA GLU A 235 2.21 -19.03 -12.09
C GLU A 235 0.75 -19.04 -12.50
N TRP A 236 -0.02 -18.11 -11.94
CA TRP A 236 -1.43 -17.89 -12.30
C TRP A 236 -1.64 -17.73 -13.81
N MET A 237 -0.72 -17.01 -14.48
CA MET A 237 -0.77 -16.76 -15.92
C MET A 237 -0.58 -18.01 -16.78
N THR A 238 -0.04 -19.08 -16.20
CA THR A 238 0.13 -20.37 -16.84
C THR A 238 -1.00 -21.37 -16.58
N ALA A 239 -1.98 -21.02 -15.73
CA ALA A 239 -3.06 -21.91 -15.33
C ALA A 239 -4.14 -22.07 -16.41
N ASP A 240 -4.74 -23.26 -16.50
CA ASP A 240 -5.85 -23.48 -17.43
C ASP A 240 -7.11 -22.75 -16.99
N ASP A 241 -7.33 -22.57 -15.69
CA ASP A 241 -8.43 -21.75 -15.17
C ASP A 241 -8.30 -20.29 -15.61
N ARG A 242 -7.10 -19.71 -15.55
CA ARG A 242 -6.83 -18.36 -16.05
C ARG A 242 -7.17 -18.23 -17.54
N TRP A 243 -6.81 -19.24 -18.35
CA TRP A 243 -7.11 -19.30 -19.79
C TRP A 243 -8.61 -19.39 -20.05
N ASN A 244 -9.29 -20.28 -19.32
CA ASN A 244 -10.73 -20.51 -19.47
C ASN A 244 -11.52 -19.26 -19.05
N MET A 245 -11.14 -18.64 -17.93
CA MET A 245 -11.74 -17.38 -17.47
C MET A 245 -11.51 -16.26 -18.49
N GLN A 246 -10.31 -16.12 -19.07
CA GLN A 246 -10.06 -15.13 -20.13
C GLN A 246 -11.00 -15.33 -21.32
N SER A 247 -11.25 -16.58 -21.69
CA SER A 247 -12.09 -16.95 -22.84
C SER A 247 -13.57 -16.68 -22.63
N ALA A 248 -14.00 -16.52 -21.38
CA ALA A 248 -15.37 -16.13 -21.05
C ALA A 248 -15.57 -14.61 -21.04
N LEU A 249 -14.49 -13.81 -21.12
CA LEU A 249 -14.56 -12.35 -21.14
C LEU A 249 -14.68 -11.80 -22.56
N THR A 250 -15.15 -10.56 -22.68
CA THR A 250 -15.18 -9.87 -23.96
C THR A 250 -13.76 -9.61 -24.45
N ARG A 251 -13.58 -9.61 -25.77
CA ARG A 251 -12.30 -9.31 -26.41
C ARG A 251 -11.72 -7.99 -25.88
N GLY A 252 -10.44 -8.02 -25.52
CA GLY A 252 -9.71 -6.88 -24.94
C GLY A 252 -9.89 -6.69 -23.43
N ALA A 253 -10.82 -7.40 -22.77
CA ALA A 253 -10.91 -7.34 -21.32
C ALA A 253 -9.69 -8.00 -20.67
N THR A 254 -9.23 -7.44 -19.55
CA THR A 254 -8.10 -7.97 -18.77
C THR A 254 -8.59 -8.50 -17.44
N LEU A 255 -8.31 -9.77 -17.16
CA LEU A 255 -8.62 -10.38 -15.87
C LEU A 255 -7.49 -10.13 -14.89
N LEU A 256 -7.81 -9.45 -13.79
CA LEU A 256 -6.90 -9.28 -12.66
C LEU A 256 -7.14 -10.38 -11.62
N GLY A 257 -6.14 -11.24 -11.41
CA GLY A 257 -6.19 -12.22 -10.33
C GLY A 257 -6.10 -11.54 -8.96
N THR A 258 -7.11 -11.73 -8.11
CA THR A 258 -7.11 -11.21 -6.74
C THR A 258 -7.38 -12.36 -5.76
N ILE A 259 -6.51 -12.51 -4.77
CA ILE A 259 -6.67 -13.46 -3.66
C ILE A 259 -7.24 -12.70 -2.47
N LEU A 260 -8.30 -13.27 -1.90
CA LEU A 260 -8.86 -12.86 -0.62
C LEU A 260 -8.57 -13.96 0.40
N SER A 261 -8.01 -13.59 1.54
CA SER A 261 -7.80 -14.52 2.65
C SER A 261 -8.28 -13.90 3.96
N SER A 262 -8.73 -14.74 4.89
CA SER A 262 -9.08 -14.29 6.23
C SER A 262 -8.59 -15.30 7.24
N ASP A 263 -8.02 -14.81 8.34
CA ASP A 263 -7.56 -15.64 9.44
C ASP A 263 -7.89 -14.99 10.79
N LYS A 264 -8.00 -15.80 11.84
CA LYS A 264 -8.23 -15.33 13.20
C LYS A 264 -6.96 -14.67 13.76
N THR A 265 -7.02 -13.37 14.00
CA THR A 265 -5.89 -12.60 14.55
C THR A 265 -6.21 -12.13 15.97
N ASN A 266 -5.36 -12.47 16.95
CA ASN A 266 -5.46 -11.94 18.31
C ASN A 266 -4.85 -10.53 18.36
N ILE A 267 -5.65 -9.52 18.74
CA ILE A 267 -5.22 -8.11 18.81
C ILE A 267 -4.57 -7.79 20.17
N SER A 268 -4.97 -8.49 21.24
CA SER A 268 -4.45 -8.28 22.59
C SER A 268 -4.23 -9.61 23.29
N ILE A 269 -3.01 -9.85 23.79
CA ILE A 269 -2.63 -11.14 24.41
C ILE A 269 -2.80 -11.12 25.95
N MET A 270 -3.07 -9.96 26.58
CA MET A 270 -3.16 -9.87 28.05
C MET A 270 -4.37 -9.12 28.60
N THR A 271 -5.01 -8.22 27.85
CA THR A 271 -6.09 -7.40 28.41
C THR A 271 -7.20 -7.19 27.39
N GLY A 272 -8.14 -8.14 27.37
CA GLY A 272 -9.40 -8.00 26.65
C GLY A 272 -9.71 -9.08 25.62
N ASP A 273 -8.83 -10.08 25.42
CA ASP A 273 -9.00 -11.22 24.49
C ASP A 273 -9.68 -10.83 23.17
N ARG A 274 -9.30 -9.67 22.63
CA ARG A 274 -9.91 -9.15 21.42
C ARG A 274 -9.35 -9.92 20.23
N VAL A 275 -10.26 -10.52 19.49
CA VAL A 275 -9.99 -11.22 18.25
C VAL A 275 -10.57 -10.39 17.11
N THR A 276 -9.83 -10.30 16.01
CA THR A 276 -10.34 -9.82 14.74
C THR A 276 -10.12 -10.87 13.66
N HIS A 277 -10.99 -10.87 12.65
CA HIS A 277 -10.86 -11.69 11.46
C HIS A 277 -10.64 -10.76 10.27
N PRO A 278 -9.40 -10.25 10.06
CA PRO A 278 -9.11 -9.37 8.94
C PRO A 278 -9.36 -10.12 7.62
N LEU A 279 -9.83 -9.38 6.63
CA LEU A 279 -9.81 -9.82 5.23
C LEU A 279 -8.58 -9.18 4.58
N LEU A 280 -7.65 -10.00 4.12
CA LEU A 280 -6.47 -9.59 3.38
C LEU A 280 -6.77 -9.69 1.88
N ILE A 281 -6.33 -8.67 1.15
CA ILE A 281 -6.45 -8.59 -0.31
C ILE A 281 -5.04 -8.61 -0.89
N ARG A 282 -4.79 -9.50 -1.85
CA ARG A 282 -3.53 -9.55 -2.59
C ARG A 282 -3.79 -9.68 -4.08
N CYS A 283 -3.12 -8.87 -4.89
CA CYS A 283 -3.13 -9.04 -6.34
C CYS A 283 -2.11 -10.12 -6.74
N LEU A 284 -2.49 -10.99 -7.67
CA LEU A 284 -1.58 -11.92 -8.33
C LEU A 284 -0.86 -11.14 -9.44
N VAL A 285 0.32 -10.67 -9.10
CA VAL A 285 1.24 -9.94 -9.97
C VAL A 285 2.52 -10.76 -10.03
N THR A 286 2.92 -11.12 -11.25
CA THR A 286 4.08 -11.96 -11.58
C THR A 286 4.99 -11.20 -12.51
#